data_AF-A0A2N7NCQ8-F1
#
_entry.id   AF-A0A2N7NCQ8-F1
#
_cell.length_a   1.000
_cell.length_b   1.000
_cell.length_c   1.000
_cell.angle_alpha   90.00
_cell.angle_beta   90.00
_cell.angle_gamma   90.00
#
_symmetry.space_group_name_H-M   'P 1'
#
loop_
_entity.id
_entity.type
_entity.pdbx_description
1 polymer ?
#
loop_
_entity_poly.entity_id
_entity_poly.type
_entity_poly.pdbx_seq_one_letter_code
_entity_poly.pdbx_strand_id
1 'polypeptide(L)'
;MKDINQIRRHLEFEISQLPQYPYLKQENIDRWIDDVIKLDPSRAIWHVDRLFRIGGSEIGPLLQSHRNKLADTISEQKYSHSSEIDIFRLKLLIDSPAPPNAAMRRGTRFEPILNEVKREELQKKYTLVRERPDLVERIVNANLPDFNWARVQVDQIWEVDGKIILLDYKFPSEGGLKTLLYEEPLMYSTQCTIGKMIANRLGIEIDEVMVSPYNMTTDSFDDINVPFDSEFEAEILHVGQAAYNKYTKGLFPTPPIPKYQIQSSEEIPNDIKEAMVKASLLRIMSKEVAESIIKEEDIYQDYLKVLSKGQSDDIRIEVATSNITGKTKKNFKKEEAVLVLKENGMPEAEVMLIKNNITKLNAALKECGVPKEEVNARCYSLDYEVDISQSRAKKGIQHQLVQAAKLQISENVSEILEQYSSDMLDYDSLNNTDGSLDKRKHYQLKTLLNLIENSDLVEVQEKAKSKLAEREVAYGAKPKTSSKVSNQSESPELTSANSIITSEQIDKFGLEGLLSPNEQTITSREEPDALNTEVELENDQLKQISHLFSINM
;
A
#
# COMPACT_ATOMS: atom_id res chain seq x y z
N MET A 1 -2.05 -17.61 32.03
CA MET A 1 -1.85 -16.19 31.66
C MET A 1 -1.03 -15.56 32.77
N LYS A 2 0.09 -14.89 32.46
CA LYS A 2 0.81 -14.09 33.46
C LYS A 2 -0.16 -13.01 34.00
N ASP A 3 -0.03 -12.67 35.28
CA ASP A 3 -0.80 -11.59 35.88
C ASP A 3 -0.48 -10.28 35.13
N ILE A 4 -1.49 -9.64 34.55
CA ILE A 4 -1.32 -8.38 33.79
C ILE A 4 -0.68 -7.30 34.67
N ASN A 5 -1.00 -7.29 35.97
CA ASN A 5 -0.39 -6.34 36.90
C ASN A 5 1.10 -6.63 37.11
N GLN A 6 1.50 -7.91 37.08
CA GLN A 6 2.90 -8.30 37.13
C GLN A 6 3.64 -7.87 35.86
N ILE A 7 3.02 -8.03 34.68
CA ILE A 7 3.60 -7.54 33.42
C ILE A 7 3.78 -6.03 33.47
N ARG A 8 2.75 -5.26 33.88
CA ARG A 8 2.84 -3.80 34.01
C ARG A 8 4.01 -3.38 34.90
N ARG A 9 4.10 -3.92 36.12
CA ARG A 9 5.19 -3.60 37.06
C ARG A 9 6.56 -3.92 36.49
N HIS A 10 6.67 -5.04 35.74
CA HIS A 10 7.91 -5.39 35.07
C HIS A 10 8.24 -4.38 33.96
N LEU A 11 7.28 -3.99 33.13
CA LEU A 11 7.49 -2.96 32.10
C LEU A 11 7.88 -1.61 32.70
N GLU A 12 7.23 -1.16 33.78
CA GLU A 12 7.58 0.06 34.51
C GLU A 12 9.03 0.02 35.00
N PHE A 13 9.44 -1.12 35.59
CA PHE A 13 10.81 -1.33 36.03
C PHE A 13 11.80 -1.26 34.86
N GLU A 14 11.58 -2.01 33.78
CA GLU A 14 12.50 -2.01 32.63
C GLU A 14 12.56 -0.62 31.95
N ILE A 15 11.42 0.07 31.82
CA ILE A 15 11.38 1.43 31.26
C ILE A 15 12.18 2.42 32.13
N SER A 16 12.15 2.26 33.46
CA SER A 16 12.96 3.09 34.38
C SER A 16 14.47 2.93 34.18
N GLN A 17 14.91 1.85 33.52
CA GLN A 17 16.32 1.59 33.22
C GLN A 17 16.73 2.12 31.84
N LEU A 18 15.81 2.67 31.05
CA LEU A 18 16.12 3.21 29.73
C LEU A 18 17.08 4.40 29.85
N PRO A 19 18.11 4.51 28.99
CA PRO A 19 19.03 5.65 29.01
C PRO A 19 18.33 7.00 28.85
N GLN A 20 17.24 7.03 28.09
CA GLN A 20 16.42 8.22 27.85
C GLN A 20 15.35 8.49 28.92
N TYR A 21 15.20 7.64 29.94
CA TYR A 21 14.14 7.73 30.94
C TYR A 21 13.97 9.14 31.56
N PRO A 22 15.05 9.87 31.93
CA PRO A 22 14.92 11.22 32.49
C PRO A 22 14.22 12.25 31.60
N TYR A 23 14.08 11.96 30.30
CA TYR A 23 13.47 12.84 29.31
C TYR A 23 12.07 12.38 28.88
N LEU A 24 11.59 11.25 29.39
CA LEU A 24 10.28 10.72 29.07
C LEU A 24 9.21 11.38 29.93
N LYS A 25 8.03 11.61 29.34
CA LYS A 25 6.84 12.06 30.07
C LYS A 25 6.14 10.86 30.68
N GLN A 26 5.71 10.97 31.95
CA GLN A 26 4.98 9.88 32.61
C GLN A 26 3.72 9.47 31.83
N GLU A 27 2.98 10.45 31.31
CA GLU A 27 1.79 10.23 30.47
C GLU A 27 2.08 9.34 29.24
N ASN A 28 3.26 9.53 28.62
CA ASN A 28 3.67 8.74 27.46
C ASN A 28 4.04 7.31 27.88
N ILE A 29 4.72 7.16 29.02
CA ILE A 29 5.08 5.85 29.58
C ILE A 29 3.82 5.04 29.87
N ASP A 30 2.86 5.63 30.60
CA ASP A 30 1.63 4.95 31.00
C ASP A 30 0.83 4.50 29.77
N ARG A 31 0.61 5.41 28.81
CA ARG A 31 -0.07 5.09 27.55
C ARG A 31 0.64 3.97 26.79
N TRP A 32 1.96 4.05 26.65
CA TRP A 32 2.72 3.07 25.89
C TRP A 32 2.63 1.67 26.51
N ILE A 33 2.69 1.58 27.85
CA ILE A 33 2.53 0.32 28.58
C ILE A 33 1.14 -0.28 28.34
N ASP A 34 0.10 0.54 28.44
CA ASP A 34 -1.29 0.13 28.22
C ASP A 34 -1.47 -0.43 26.81
N ASP A 35 -0.94 0.27 25.81
CA ASP A 35 -1.01 -0.12 24.41
C ASP A 35 -0.26 -1.43 24.15
N VAL A 36 0.94 -1.62 24.72
CA VAL A 36 1.73 -2.84 24.53
C VAL A 36 1.07 -4.05 25.21
N ILE A 37 0.55 -3.89 26.43
CA ILE A 37 -0.18 -4.98 27.13
C ILE A 37 -1.43 -5.37 26.35
N LYS A 38 -2.14 -4.39 25.78
CA LYS A 38 -3.33 -4.64 24.95
C LYS A 38 -2.97 -5.32 23.63
N LEU A 39 -1.87 -4.91 23.01
CA LEU A 39 -1.48 -5.35 21.68
C LEU A 39 -0.82 -6.74 21.69
N ASP A 40 0.20 -6.93 22.54
CA ASP A 40 1.01 -8.14 22.58
C ASP A 40 1.59 -8.41 23.98
N PRO A 41 0.74 -8.87 24.92
CA PRO A 41 1.18 -9.11 26.29
C PRO A 41 2.24 -10.22 26.39
N SER A 42 2.32 -11.11 25.38
CA SER A 42 3.27 -12.22 25.36
C SER A 42 4.71 -11.76 25.06
N ARG A 43 4.86 -10.69 24.27
CA ARG A 43 6.14 -10.12 23.85
C ARG A 43 6.36 -8.71 24.42
N ALA A 44 5.65 -8.32 25.48
CA ALA A 44 5.76 -6.99 26.06
C ALA A 44 7.21 -6.61 26.46
N ILE A 45 7.97 -7.55 27.05
CA ILE A 45 9.38 -7.33 27.42
C ILE A 45 10.26 -7.16 26.17
N TRP A 46 9.98 -7.90 25.09
CA TRP A 46 10.69 -7.74 23.81
C TRP A 46 10.47 -6.34 23.23
N HIS A 47 9.27 -5.76 23.39
CA HIS A 47 9.01 -4.38 22.97
C HIS A 47 9.84 -3.37 23.77
N VAL A 48 10.04 -3.59 25.08
CA VAL A 48 10.87 -2.70 25.91
C VAL A 48 12.35 -2.86 25.60
N ASP A 49 12.83 -4.09 25.40
CA ASP A 49 14.21 -4.37 25.00
C ASP A 49 14.61 -3.61 23.72
N ARG A 50 13.68 -3.48 22.77
CA ARG A 50 13.88 -2.67 21.56
C ARG A 50 14.02 -1.16 21.81
N LEU A 51 13.69 -0.63 22.98
CA LEU A 51 13.85 0.79 23.28
C LEU A 51 15.26 1.15 23.75
N PHE A 52 16.02 0.16 24.24
CA PHE A 52 17.36 0.38 24.78
C PHE A 52 18.39 0.76 23.73
N ARG A 53 18.23 0.27 22.49
CA ARG A 53 19.21 0.37 21.40
C ARG A 53 18.52 0.50 20.04
N ILE A 54 19.26 0.90 19.01
CA ILE A 54 18.81 0.90 17.62
C ILE A 54 18.80 -0.53 17.08
N GLY A 55 17.66 -0.98 16.56
CA GLY A 55 17.52 -2.29 15.96
C GLY A 55 18.17 -2.39 14.58
N GLY A 56 18.59 -3.59 14.18
CA GLY A 56 19.13 -3.84 12.83
C GLY A 56 18.18 -3.38 11.70
N SER A 57 16.86 -3.53 11.88
CA SER A 57 15.86 -3.07 10.91
C SER A 57 15.65 -1.55 10.89
N GLU A 58 16.17 -0.82 11.89
CA GLU A 58 15.99 0.63 12.05
C GLU A 58 17.17 1.41 11.47
N ILE A 59 18.35 0.79 11.36
CA ILE A 59 19.56 1.50 10.92
C ILE A 59 19.54 1.88 9.44
N GLY A 60 18.97 1.03 8.57
CA GLY A 60 18.77 1.35 7.16
C GLY A 60 17.96 2.64 6.96
N PRO A 61 16.78 2.76 7.58
CA PRO A 61 16.01 4.00 7.58
C PRO A 61 16.75 5.22 8.14
N LEU A 62 17.54 5.05 9.20
CA LEU A 62 18.36 6.14 9.76
C LEU A 62 19.42 6.59 8.75
N LEU A 63 20.11 5.64 8.11
CA LEU A 63 21.12 5.90 7.10
C LEU A 63 20.52 6.60 5.88
N GLN A 64 19.37 6.13 5.39
CA GLN A 64 18.69 6.79 4.29
C GLN A 64 18.18 8.18 4.67
N SER A 65 17.71 8.37 5.91
CA SER A 65 17.34 9.69 6.41
C SER A 65 18.56 10.64 6.46
N HIS A 66 19.72 10.14 6.87
CA HIS A 66 20.99 10.88 6.84
C HIS A 66 21.35 11.29 5.41
N ARG A 67 21.40 10.33 4.47
CA ARG A 67 21.66 10.59 3.04
C ARG A 67 20.65 11.58 2.43
N ASN A 68 19.36 11.45 2.77
CA ASN A 68 18.30 12.35 2.29
C ASN A 68 18.43 13.79 2.82
N LYS A 69 19.08 14.01 3.98
CA LYS A 69 19.41 15.36 4.47
C LYS A 69 20.51 15.99 3.62
N LEU A 70 21.46 15.19 3.16
CA LEU A 70 22.59 15.61 2.34
C LEU A 70 22.23 15.79 0.86
N ALA A 71 21.25 15.02 0.35
CA ALA A 71 20.75 15.09 -1.03
C ALA A 71 20.45 16.53 -1.46
N ASP A 72 20.88 16.94 -2.64
CA ASP A 72 20.69 18.29 -3.19
C ASP A 72 19.36 18.42 -3.93
N THR A 73 18.94 17.34 -4.61
CA THR A 73 17.71 17.31 -5.41
C THR A 73 16.67 16.31 -4.87
N ILE A 74 15.42 16.44 -5.32
CA ILE A 74 14.36 15.48 -4.99
C ILE A 74 14.66 14.10 -5.62
N SER A 75 15.24 14.08 -6.82
CA SER A 75 15.60 12.85 -7.52
C SER A 75 16.68 12.02 -6.80
N GLU A 76 17.49 12.66 -5.97
CA GLU A 76 18.49 11.97 -5.13
C GLU A 76 17.88 11.37 -3.86
N GLN A 77 16.69 11.82 -3.44
CA GLN A 77 16.03 11.26 -2.28
C GLN A 77 15.53 9.86 -2.60
N LYS A 78 16.00 8.87 -1.84
CA LYS A 78 15.47 7.52 -1.92
C LYS A 78 14.42 7.29 -0.85
N TYR A 79 13.51 6.39 -1.15
CA TYR A 79 12.44 5.98 -0.26
C TYR A 79 12.99 5.20 0.96
N SER A 80 12.34 5.38 2.10
CA SER A 80 12.48 4.52 3.28
C SER A 80 11.10 4.26 3.86
N HIS A 81 10.89 3.06 4.39
CA HIS A 81 9.62 2.65 5.00
C HIS A 81 9.33 3.34 6.34
N SER A 82 10.34 3.97 6.94
CA SER A 82 10.22 4.83 8.13
C SER A 82 11.22 5.98 8.06
N SER A 83 10.93 7.10 8.71
CA SER A 83 11.88 8.20 8.88
C SER A 83 12.61 8.11 10.21
N GLU A 84 13.76 8.79 10.33
CA GLU A 84 14.44 8.97 11.62
C GLU A 84 13.51 9.59 12.68
N ILE A 85 12.60 10.49 12.28
CA ILE A 85 11.61 11.08 13.20
C ILE A 85 10.68 10.00 13.75
N ASP A 86 10.15 9.11 12.90
CA ASP A 86 9.25 8.04 13.33
C ASP A 86 9.94 7.09 14.31
N ILE A 87 11.20 6.75 14.05
CA ILE A 87 12.01 5.93 14.94
C ILE A 87 12.17 6.62 16.30
N PHE A 88 12.50 7.91 16.32
CA PHE A 88 12.66 8.64 17.59
C PHE A 88 11.36 8.78 18.37
N ARG A 89 10.22 8.94 17.69
CA ARG A 89 8.90 8.96 18.34
C ARG A 89 8.62 7.64 19.06
N LEU A 90 9.00 6.50 18.47
CA LEU A 90 8.93 5.20 19.13
C LEU A 90 9.91 5.09 20.31
N LYS A 91 11.18 5.49 20.14
CA LYS A 91 12.21 5.42 21.21
C LYS A 91 11.88 6.30 22.41
N LEU A 92 11.17 7.41 22.19
CA LEU A 92 10.77 8.39 23.20
C LEU A 92 9.33 8.17 23.71
N LEU A 93 8.73 7.02 23.40
CA LEU A 93 7.38 6.60 23.82
C LEU A 93 6.26 7.57 23.41
N ILE A 94 6.51 8.43 22.42
CA ILE A 94 5.49 9.32 21.86
C ILE A 94 4.48 8.50 21.06
N ASP A 95 4.98 7.51 20.31
CA ASP A 95 4.15 6.56 19.59
C ASP A 95 4.29 5.17 20.21
N SER A 96 3.18 4.44 20.22
CA SER A 96 3.14 3.03 20.61
C SER A 96 3.46 2.12 19.43
N PRO A 97 3.93 0.88 19.64
CA PRO A 97 4.20 -0.05 18.57
C PRO A 97 2.93 -0.34 17.76
N ALA A 98 3.03 -0.35 16.44
CA ALA A 98 1.92 -0.72 15.58
C ALA A 98 1.69 -2.25 15.57
N PRO A 99 0.45 -2.73 15.39
CA PRO A 99 0.19 -4.15 15.17
C PRO A 99 0.97 -4.66 13.95
N PRO A 100 1.43 -5.94 13.97
CA PRO A 100 2.19 -6.49 12.86
C PRO A 100 1.34 -6.48 11.59
N ASN A 101 1.86 -5.85 10.54
CA ASN A 101 1.18 -5.82 9.25
C ASN A 101 1.20 -7.20 8.55
N ALA A 102 0.53 -7.32 7.40
CA ALA A 102 0.44 -8.58 6.67
C ALA A 102 1.81 -9.17 6.29
N ALA A 103 2.80 -8.33 5.96
CA ALA A 103 4.15 -8.78 5.64
C ALA A 103 4.88 -9.33 6.87
N MET A 104 4.81 -8.65 8.01
CA MET A 104 5.41 -9.09 9.27
C MET A 104 4.81 -10.42 9.74
N ARG A 105 3.47 -10.54 9.75
CA ARG A 105 2.79 -11.78 10.14
C ARG A 105 3.19 -12.95 9.24
N ARG A 106 3.33 -12.69 7.94
CA ARG A 106 3.73 -13.70 6.96
C ARG A 106 5.18 -14.13 7.19
N GLY A 107 6.11 -13.20 7.34
CA GLY A 107 7.51 -13.49 7.67
C GLY A 107 7.63 -14.38 8.90
N THR A 108 7.06 -13.97 10.03
CA THR A 108 7.11 -14.75 11.29
C THR A 108 6.48 -16.14 11.16
N ARG A 109 5.38 -16.27 10.41
CA ARG A 109 4.70 -17.57 10.24
C ARG A 109 5.51 -18.55 9.39
N PHE A 110 6.21 -18.05 8.37
CA PHE A 110 6.90 -18.88 7.38
C PHE A 110 8.39 -19.10 7.68
N GLU A 111 8.97 -18.37 8.64
CA GLU A 111 10.38 -18.48 9.02
C GLU A 111 10.88 -19.93 9.25
N PRO A 112 10.14 -20.85 9.91
CA PRO A 112 10.59 -22.24 10.03
C PRO A 112 10.69 -22.97 8.68
N ILE A 113 9.76 -22.69 7.77
CA ILE A 113 9.71 -23.30 6.42
C ILE A 113 10.86 -22.75 5.57
N LEU A 114 11.14 -21.44 5.70
CA LEU A 114 12.26 -20.80 5.00
C LEU A 114 13.60 -21.40 5.40
N ASN A 115 13.78 -21.71 6.67
CA ASN A 115 14.96 -22.41 7.16
C ASN A 115 15.12 -23.80 6.55
N GLU A 116 14.03 -24.56 6.42
CA GLU A 116 14.04 -25.89 5.80
C GLU A 116 14.39 -25.81 4.32
N VAL A 117 13.72 -24.94 3.55
CA VAL A 117 14.02 -24.74 2.12
C VAL A 117 15.47 -24.33 1.93
N LYS A 118 15.98 -23.41 2.75
CA LYS A 118 17.37 -22.95 2.61
C LYS A 118 18.37 -24.08 2.85
N ARG A 119 18.12 -24.91 3.86
CA ARG A 119 18.93 -26.09 4.15
C ARG A 119 19.00 -27.03 2.95
N GLU A 120 17.86 -27.32 2.33
CA GLU A 120 17.80 -28.17 1.14
C GLU A 120 18.56 -27.58 -0.05
N GLU A 121 18.43 -26.26 -0.30
CA GLU A 121 19.20 -25.58 -1.33
C GLU A 121 20.70 -25.67 -1.12
N LEU A 122 21.15 -25.47 0.13
CA LEU A 122 22.57 -25.58 0.48
C LEU A 122 23.05 -27.02 0.34
N GLN A 123 22.27 -28.02 0.75
CA GLN A 123 22.62 -29.44 0.64
C GLN A 123 22.72 -29.93 -0.81
N LYS A 124 22.00 -29.28 -1.74
CA LYS A 124 22.15 -29.53 -3.19
C LYS A 124 23.44 -28.94 -3.76
N LYS A 125 23.98 -27.89 -3.15
CA LYS A 125 25.15 -27.13 -3.64
C LYS A 125 26.47 -27.51 -2.98
N TYR A 126 26.44 -27.94 -1.71
CA TYR A 126 27.61 -28.15 -0.86
C TYR A 126 27.63 -29.55 -0.26
N THR A 127 28.82 -30.05 0.07
CA THR A 127 28.98 -31.42 0.61
C THR A 127 28.69 -31.47 2.10
N LEU A 128 29.19 -30.49 2.86
CA LEU A 128 28.93 -30.30 4.27
C LEU A 128 28.04 -29.08 4.46
N VAL A 129 26.91 -29.25 5.14
CA VAL A 129 26.00 -28.15 5.52
C VAL A 129 25.66 -28.29 6.98
N ARG A 130 26.03 -27.29 7.79
CA ARG A 130 25.76 -27.26 9.23
C ARG A 130 25.15 -25.93 9.62
N GLU A 131 24.05 -26.00 10.35
CA GLU A 131 23.47 -24.82 10.98
C GLU A 131 24.33 -24.38 12.20
N ARG A 132 24.53 -23.08 12.39
CA ARG A 132 25.35 -22.50 13.48
C ARG A 132 24.55 -21.59 14.42
N PRO A 133 23.53 -22.11 15.13
CA PRO A 133 22.75 -21.33 16.09
C PRO A 133 23.61 -20.79 17.25
N ASP A 134 24.73 -21.48 17.56
CA ASP A 134 25.71 -21.03 18.55
C ASP A 134 26.37 -19.69 18.15
N LEU A 135 26.62 -19.47 16.86
CA LEU A 135 27.18 -18.20 16.36
C LEU A 135 26.13 -17.11 16.33
N VAL A 136 24.88 -17.44 15.96
CA VAL A 136 23.74 -16.51 16.03
C VAL A 136 23.56 -16.01 17.46
N GLU A 137 23.50 -16.92 18.44
CA GLU A 137 23.34 -16.56 19.85
C GLU A 137 24.50 -15.68 20.36
N ARG A 138 25.74 -16.01 19.99
CA ARG A 138 26.92 -15.19 20.34
C ARG A 138 26.84 -13.78 19.80
N ILE A 139 26.38 -13.58 18.56
CA ILE A 139 26.24 -12.25 17.95
C ILE A 139 25.08 -11.48 18.59
N VAL A 140 23.92 -12.11 18.76
CA VAL A 140 22.72 -11.47 19.32
C VAL A 140 22.94 -11.01 20.77
N ASN A 141 23.64 -11.82 21.57
CA ASN A 141 23.92 -11.52 22.98
C ASN A 141 25.22 -10.71 23.18
N ALA A 142 25.86 -10.25 22.11
CA ALA A 142 27.10 -9.49 22.21
C ALA A 142 26.88 -8.16 22.93
N ASN A 143 27.71 -7.89 23.94
CA ASN A 143 27.74 -6.61 24.64
C ASN A 143 29.10 -5.95 24.44
N LEU A 144 29.31 -5.38 23.25
CA LEU A 144 30.56 -4.75 22.85
C LEU A 144 30.47 -3.23 23.03
N PRO A 145 31.47 -2.56 23.62
CA PRO A 145 31.45 -1.11 23.83
C PRO A 145 31.18 -0.31 22.56
N ASP A 146 31.80 -0.69 21.44
CA ASP A 146 31.66 -0.01 20.13
C ASP A 146 30.25 -0.15 19.52
N PHE A 147 29.46 -1.11 20.01
CA PHE A 147 28.11 -1.45 19.54
C PHE A 147 27.05 -1.34 20.65
N ASN A 148 27.34 -0.62 21.74
CA ASN A 148 26.37 -0.39 22.82
C ASN A 148 25.08 0.30 22.34
N TRP A 149 25.14 0.97 21.19
CA TRP A 149 24.04 1.63 20.51
C TRP A 149 23.19 0.69 19.66
N ALA A 150 23.69 -0.51 19.31
CA ALA A 150 23.08 -1.42 18.35
C ALA A 150 22.50 -2.66 19.03
N ARG A 151 21.36 -3.12 18.51
CA ARG A 151 20.78 -4.43 18.76
C ARG A 151 20.57 -5.12 17.43
N VAL A 152 21.42 -6.10 17.14
CA VAL A 152 21.31 -6.87 15.90
C VAL A 152 20.59 -8.17 16.17
N GLN A 153 19.66 -8.49 15.27
CA GLN A 153 19.08 -9.81 15.14
C GLN A 153 19.52 -10.34 13.78
N VAL A 154 20.31 -11.41 13.82
CA VAL A 154 20.69 -12.19 12.65
C VAL A 154 19.73 -13.35 12.59
N ASP A 155 19.16 -13.63 11.42
CA ASP A 155 18.20 -14.71 11.28
C ASP A 155 18.91 -16.06 11.34
N GLN A 156 19.95 -16.25 10.51
CA GLN A 156 20.62 -17.54 10.42
C GLN A 156 22.11 -17.43 10.06
N ILE A 157 22.89 -18.36 10.60
CA ILE A 157 24.27 -18.63 10.15
C ILE A 157 24.40 -20.09 9.74
N TRP A 158 25.01 -20.31 8.58
CA TRP A 158 25.33 -21.62 8.03
C TRP A 158 26.84 -21.78 7.89
N GLU A 159 27.31 -23.00 8.10
CA GLU A 159 28.65 -23.42 7.74
C GLU A 159 28.56 -24.41 6.58
N VAL A 160 29.17 -24.05 5.45
CA VAL A 160 29.14 -24.85 4.22
C VAL A 160 30.55 -25.06 3.67
N ASP A 161 30.98 -26.32 3.56
CA ASP A 161 32.32 -26.69 3.08
C ASP A 161 33.47 -25.84 3.68
N GLY A 162 33.35 -25.52 4.98
CA GLY A 162 34.32 -24.73 5.74
C GLY A 162 34.12 -23.22 5.72
N LYS A 163 33.17 -22.70 4.95
CA LYS A 163 32.79 -21.28 4.91
C LYS A 163 31.64 -20.97 5.87
N ILE A 164 31.63 -19.78 6.46
CA ILE A 164 30.55 -19.25 7.30
C ILE A 164 29.75 -18.21 6.51
N ILE A 165 28.45 -18.46 6.36
CA ILE A 165 27.51 -17.61 5.64
C ILE A 165 26.49 -17.03 6.62
N LEU A 166 26.35 -15.71 6.67
CA LEU A 166 25.32 -15.00 7.42
C LEU A 166 24.16 -14.63 6.51
N LEU A 167 22.94 -15.02 6.90
CA LEU A 167 21.72 -14.80 6.13
C LEU A 167 20.70 -13.97 6.92
N ASP A 168 19.95 -13.15 6.18
CA ASP A 168 18.75 -12.45 6.62
C ASP A 168 17.61 -12.83 5.66
N TYR A 169 16.65 -13.61 6.15
CA TYR A 169 15.56 -14.12 5.31
C TYR A 169 14.51 -13.05 5.09
N LYS A 170 13.95 -13.02 3.88
CA LYS A 170 12.80 -12.18 3.55
C LYS A 170 11.71 -13.01 2.89
N PHE A 171 10.48 -12.72 3.28
CA PHE A 171 9.29 -13.31 2.66
C PHE A 171 8.43 -12.22 2.02
N PRO A 172 8.88 -11.62 0.90
CA PRO A 172 8.23 -10.47 0.29
C PRO A 172 6.89 -10.83 -0.37
N SER A 173 6.12 -9.81 -0.76
CA SER A 173 5.08 -10.00 -1.80
C SER A 173 5.73 -10.08 -3.17
N GLU A 174 4.99 -10.43 -4.22
CA GLU A 174 5.53 -10.44 -5.59
C GLU A 174 6.12 -9.08 -5.99
N GLY A 175 5.42 -7.98 -5.67
CA GLY A 175 5.93 -6.63 -5.90
C GLY A 175 7.18 -6.32 -5.07
N GLY A 176 7.18 -6.72 -3.78
CA GLY A 176 8.33 -6.52 -2.91
C GLY A 176 9.57 -7.33 -3.32
N LEU A 177 9.38 -8.51 -3.93
CA LEU A 177 10.47 -9.30 -4.48
C LEU A 177 11.12 -8.57 -5.66
N LYS A 178 10.32 -8.03 -6.58
CA LYS A 178 10.84 -7.23 -7.70
C LYS A 178 11.63 -6.03 -7.18
N THR A 179 11.10 -5.27 -6.21
CA THR A 179 11.83 -4.16 -5.60
C THR A 179 13.18 -4.60 -5.02
N LEU A 180 13.21 -5.70 -4.26
CA LEU A 180 14.44 -6.24 -3.68
C LEU A 180 15.50 -6.64 -4.70
N LEU A 181 15.09 -7.19 -5.85
CA LEU A 181 16.01 -7.68 -6.87
C LEU A 181 16.56 -6.57 -7.78
N TYR A 182 15.80 -5.50 -7.98
CA TYR A 182 16.16 -4.44 -8.93
C TYR A 182 16.60 -3.13 -8.27
N GLU A 183 16.34 -2.94 -6.98
CA GLU A 183 16.81 -1.79 -6.21
C GLU A 183 17.83 -2.22 -5.15
N GLU A 184 18.81 -1.35 -4.89
CA GLU A 184 19.80 -1.57 -3.83
C GLU A 184 19.08 -1.78 -2.48
N PRO A 185 19.22 -2.94 -1.82
CA PRO A 185 18.47 -3.26 -0.61
C PRO A 185 19.13 -2.60 0.61
N LEU A 186 19.33 -1.28 0.59
CA LEU A 186 20.01 -0.52 1.65
C LEU A 186 19.46 -0.86 3.05
N MET A 187 18.13 -1.01 3.14
CA MET A 187 17.44 -1.32 4.38
C MET A 187 17.86 -2.65 5.00
N TYR A 188 18.20 -3.65 4.17
CA TYR A 188 18.51 -5.01 4.60
C TYR A 188 20.02 -5.28 4.62
N SER A 189 20.75 -4.71 3.66
CA SER A 189 22.22 -4.76 3.64
C SER A 189 22.82 -4.14 4.90
N THR A 190 22.29 -3.01 5.38
CA THR A 190 22.71 -2.41 6.66
C THR A 190 22.50 -3.37 7.85
N GLN A 191 21.35 -4.04 7.94
CA GLN A 191 21.07 -5.02 9.00
C GLN A 191 22.12 -6.14 9.01
N CYS A 192 22.40 -6.72 7.84
CA CYS A 192 23.34 -7.82 7.72
C CYS A 192 24.79 -7.37 8.00
N THR A 193 25.14 -6.17 7.52
CA THR A 193 26.47 -5.58 7.70
C THR A 193 26.80 -5.39 9.18
N ILE A 194 25.88 -4.88 10.01
CA ILE A 194 26.14 -4.77 11.45
C ILE A 194 26.31 -6.14 12.10
N GLY A 195 25.52 -7.14 11.68
CA GLY A 195 25.69 -8.52 12.14
C GLY A 195 27.11 -9.03 11.90
N LYS A 196 27.65 -8.80 10.69
CA LYS A 196 29.04 -9.12 10.37
C LYS A 196 30.04 -8.29 11.18
N MET A 197 29.84 -6.97 11.32
CA MET A 197 30.74 -6.12 12.09
C MET A 197 30.88 -6.60 13.54
N ILE A 198 29.77 -7.01 14.16
CA ILE A 198 29.76 -7.62 15.50
C ILE A 198 30.47 -8.98 15.49
N ALA A 199 30.18 -9.84 14.50
CA ALA A 199 30.84 -11.14 14.35
C ALA A 199 32.38 -10.99 14.29
N ASN A 200 32.88 -10.07 13.46
CA ASN A 200 34.30 -9.79 13.32
C ASN A 200 34.93 -9.37 14.66
N ARG A 201 34.25 -8.54 15.46
CA ARG A 201 34.75 -8.15 16.79
C ARG A 201 34.75 -9.29 17.81
N LEU A 202 33.93 -10.31 17.60
CA LEU A 202 33.92 -11.54 18.39
C LEU A 202 34.95 -12.57 17.90
N GLY A 203 35.75 -12.24 16.87
CA GLY A 203 36.68 -13.17 16.23
C GLY A 203 35.98 -14.24 15.40
N ILE A 204 34.76 -13.99 14.93
CA ILE A 204 34.02 -14.87 14.03
C ILE A 204 34.21 -14.32 12.62
N GLU A 205 34.92 -15.06 11.77
CA GLU A 205 35.09 -14.73 10.36
C GLU A 205 33.84 -15.14 9.58
N ILE A 206 33.21 -14.16 8.92
CA ILE A 206 32.05 -14.36 8.05
C ILE A 206 32.52 -14.21 6.60
N ASP A 207 32.51 -15.30 5.85
CA ASP A 207 32.94 -15.34 4.45
C ASP A 207 31.95 -14.63 3.55
N GLU A 208 30.65 -14.86 3.76
CA GLU A 208 29.59 -14.37 2.88
C GLU A 208 28.41 -13.82 3.70
N VAL A 209 27.82 -12.73 3.22
CA VAL A 209 26.65 -12.09 3.81
C VAL A 209 25.59 -11.92 2.73
N MET A 210 24.37 -12.38 2.99
CA MET A 210 23.30 -12.35 2.00
C MET A 210 21.97 -11.89 2.60
N VAL A 211 21.22 -11.15 1.80
CA VAL A 211 19.78 -11.00 1.96
C VAL A 211 19.13 -12.06 1.10
N SER A 212 18.33 -12.94 1.70
CA SER A 212 17.75 -14.10 1.01
C SER A 212 16.22 -13.93 0.93
N PRO A 213 15.70 -13.22 -0.09
CA PRO A 213 14.27 -13.18 -0.37
C PRO A 213 13.80 -14.50 -0.97
N TYR A 214 12.73 -15.05 -0.40
CA TYR A 214 12.09 -16.26 -0.88
C TYR A 214 11.08 -15.94 -1.99
N ASN A 215 11.18 -16.67 -3.08
CA ASN A 215 10.36 -16.58 -4.27
C ASN A 215 9.31 -17.68 -4.28
N MET A 216 8.05 -17.30 -4.02
CA MET A 216 6.93 -18.23 -3.95
C MET A 216 6.61 -18.90 -5.30
N THR A 217 7.03 -18.32 -6.42
CA THR A 217 6.76 -18.87 -7.76
C THR A 217 7.71 -20.01 -8.08
N THR A 218 8.97 -19.89 -7.68
CA THR A 218 10.01 -20.90 -7.93
C THR A 218 10.26 -21.82 -6.74
N ASP A 219 9.68 -21.51 -5.57
CA ASP A 219 9.92 -22.22 -4.31
C ASP A 219 11.42 -22.27 -3.95
N SER A 220 12.09 -21.12 -4.10
CA SER A 220 13.54 -20.98 -3.92
C SER A 220 13.93 -19.59 -3.39
N PHE A 221 15.16 -19.42 -2.94
CA PHE A 221 15.71 -18.11 -2.59
C PHE A 221 16.43 -17.45 -3.76
N ASP A 222 16.19 -16.16 -3.93
CA ASP A 222 16.95 -15.30 -4.85
C ASP A 222 18.02 -14.56 -4.04
N ASP A 223 19.11 -15.23 -3.69
CA ASP A 223 20.16 -14.70 -2.81
C ASP A 223 20.82 -13.43 -3.37
N ILE A 224 20.80 -12.35 -2.58
CA ILE A 224 21.45 -11.08 -2.89
C ILE A 224 22.67 -10.94 -1.99
N ASN A 225 23.86 -11.02 -2.59
CA ASN A 225 25.12 -10.79 -1.87
C ASN A 225 25.23 -9.34 -1.42
N VAL A 226 25.56 -9.14 -0.14
CA VAL A 226 25.86 -7.83 0.42
C VAL A 226 27.38 -7.63 0.35
N PRO A 227 27.89 -6.76 -0.54
CA PRO A 227 29.32 -6.55 -0.67
C PRO A 227 29.90 -5.91 0.59
N PHE A 228 31.15 -6.22 0.88
CA PHE A 228 31.89 -5.63 1.99
C PHE A 228 32.50 -4.31 1.58
N ASP A 229 32.14 -3.27 2.32
CA ASP A 229 32.58 -1.91 2.07
C ASP A 229 32.88 -1.24 3.42
N SER A 230 34.15 -0.90 3.64
CA SER A 230 34.61 -0.24 4.86
C SER A 230 34.05 1.18 5.01
N GLU A 231 33.76 1.88 3.91
CA GLU A 231 33.13 3.20 3.96
C GLU A 231 31.68 3.07 4.43
N PHE A 232 30.96 2.06 3.92
CA PHE A 232 29.61 1.74 4.36
C PHE A 232 29.55 1.33 5.83
N GLU A 233 30.47 0.49 6.30
CA GLU A 233 30.59 0.14 7.73
C GLU A 233 30.83 1.36 8.62
N ALA A 234 31.71 2.27 8.19
CA ALA A 234 31.99 3.51 8.91
C ALA A 234 30.77 4.45 8.94
N GLU A 235 30.02 4.56 7.84
CA GLU A 235 28.80 5.35 7.75
C GLU A 235 27.72 4.80 8.70
N ILE A 236 27.51 3.47 8.71
CA ILE A 236 26.60 2.78 9.62
C ILE A 236 26.95 3.07 11.08
N LEU A 237 28.23 2.94 11.45
CA LEU A 237 28.70 3.19 12.81
C LEU A 237 28.47 4.65 13.22
N HIS A 238 28.81 5.59 12.34
CA HIS A 238 28.63 7.02 12.57
C HIS A 238 27.16 7.38 12.79
N VAL A 239 26.29 6.97 11.86
CA VAL A 239 24.85 7.29 11.93
C VAL A 239 24.19 6.61 13.13
N GLY A 240 24.52 5.35 13.40
CA GLY A 240 23.99 4.61 14.54
C GLY A 240 24.35 5.24 15.88
N GLN A 241 25.62 5.59 16.08
CA GLN A 241 26.09 6.26 17.29
C GLN A 241 25.50 7.66 17.44
N ALA A 242 25.44 8.45 16.36
CA ALA A 242 24.88 9.78 16.38
C ALA A 242 23.39 9.77 16.76
N ALA A 243 22.60 8.86 16.17
CA ALA A 243 21.20 8.68 16.49
C ALA A 243 21.00 8.26 17.95
N TYR A 244 21.79 7.28 18.42
CA TYR A 244 21.77 6.80 19.80
C TYR A 244 22.06 7.91 20.81
N ASN A 245 23.14 8.65 20.59
CA ASN A 245 23.53 9.75 21.47
C ASN A 245 22.48 10.87 21.55
N LYS A 246 21.66 11.05 20.51
CA LYS A 246 20.57 12.04 20.51
C LYS A 246 19.37 11.54 21.30
N TYR A 247 18.81 10.37 20.97
CA TYR A 247 17.57 9.94 21.62
C TYR A 247 17.78 9.63 23.11
N THR A 248 18.96 9.12 23.49
CA THR A 248 19.31 8.90 24.91
C THR A 248 19.34 10.19 25.73
N LYS A 249 19.46 11.35 25.08
CA LYS A 249 19.38 12.69 25.68
C LYS A 249 18.02 13.35 25.51
N GLY A 250 17.00 12.62 25.03
CA GLY A 250 15.68 13.17 24.72
C GLY A 250 15.65 14.14 23.54
N LEU A 251 16.71 14.21 22.73
CA LEU A 251 16.81 15.14 21.61
C LEU A 251 16.16 14.53 20.36
N PHE A 252 15.44 15.36 19.61
CA PHE A 252 14.86 14.97 18.32
C PHE A 252 15.82 15.26 17.17
N PRO A 253 15.79 14.45 16.09
CA PRO A 253 16.51 14.76 14.87
C PRO A 253 15.93 16.02 14.23
N THR A 254 16.78 16.78 13.55
CA THR A 254 16.30 17.86 12.69
C THR A 254 15.58 17.29 11.46
N PRO A 255 14.49 17.93 11.00
CA PRO A 255 13.79 17.53 9.78
C PRO A 255 14.68 17.68 8.54
N PRO A 256 14.40 17.01 7.41
CA PRO A 256 15.14 17.25 6.17
C PRO A 256 14.95 18.69 5.68
N ILE A 257 15.96 19.23 4.99
CA ILE A 257 15.83 20.51 4.27
C ILE A 257 14.65 20.36 3.29
N PRO A 258 13.61 21.22 3.36
CA PRO A 258 12.54 21.17 2.37
C PRO A 258 13.16 21.42 0.99
N LYS A 259 12.99 20.52 0.02
CA LYS A 259 13.67 20.61 -1.29
C LYS A 259 12.84 21.30 -2.37
N TYR A 260 11.52 21.23 -2.27
CA TYR A 260 10.62 21.88 -3.21
C TYR A 260 10.40 23.36 -2.87
N GLN A 261 10.25 24.17 -3.90
CA GLN A 261 9.80 25.56 -3.83
C GLN A 261 8.64 25.67 -4.81
N ILE A 262 7.42 25.72 -4.29
CA ILE A 262 6.25 26.16 -5.05
C ILE A 262 5.96 27.56 -4.53
N GLN A 263 6.11 28.57 -5.38
CA GLN A 263 5.92 29.97 -5.04
C GLN A 263 4.47 30.42 -5.26
N SER A 264 3.78 29.78 -6.20
CA SER A 264 2.38 30.04 -6.53
C SER A 264 1.77 28.79 -7.13
N SER A 265 0.46 28.60 -6.96
CA SER A 265 -0.30 27.64 -7.78
C SER A 265 -0.16 27.94 -9.28
N GLU A 266 0.18 29.16 -9.67
CA GLU A 266 0.48 29.58 -11.05
C GLU A 266 1.77 28.97 -11.64
N GLU A 267 2.71 28.51 -10.80
CA GLU A 267 3.95 27.85 -11.28
C GLU A 267 3.69 26.44 -11.80
N ILE A 268 2.52 25.85 -11.47
CA ILE A 268 2.14 24.55 -12.01
C ILE A 268 1.76 24.75 -13.48
N PRO A 269 2.44 24.08 -14.43
CA PRO A 269 2.09 24.18 -15.84
C PRO A 269 0.61 23.85 -16.10
N ASN A 270 -0.04 24.60 -16.99
CA ASN A 270 -1.48 24.48 -17.23
C ASN A 270 -1.90 23.08 -17.71
N ASP A 271 -1.06 22.42 -18.52
CA ASP A 271 -1.25 21.04 -18.96
C ASP A 271 -1.24 20.05 -17.79
N ILE A 272 -0.41 20.29 -16.78
CA ILE A 272 -0.38 19.49 -15.55
C ILE A 272 -1.63 19.75 -14.70
N LYS A 273 -2.07 21.01 -14.56
CA LYS A 273 -3.32 21.33 -13.85
C LYS A 273 -4.52 20.66 -14.50
N GLU A 274 -4.62 20.76 -15.83
CA GLU A 274 -5.65 20.12 -16.62
C GLU A 274 -5.62 18.60 -16.46
N ALA A 275 -4.44 17.97 -16.55
CA ALA A 275 -4.31 16.54 -16.32
C ALA A 275 -4.73 16.11 -14.90
N MET A 276 -4.39 16.90 -13.88
CA MET A 276 -4.80 16.66 -12.49
C MET A 276 -6.33 16.72 -12.33
N VAL A 277 -6.97 17.74 -12.90
CA VAL A 277 -8.43 17.92 -12.85
C VAL A 277 -9.13 16.79 -13.62
N LYS A 278 -8.70 16.50 -14.86
CA LYS A 278 -9.25 15.38 -15.67
C LYS A 278 -9.12 14.04 -14.94
N ALA A 279 -7.97 13.76 -14.33
CA ALA A 279 -7.78 12.54 -13.55
C ALA A 279 -8.69 12.46 -12.32
N SER A 280 -8.96 13.60 -11.66
CA SER A 280 -9.90 13.66 -10.54
C SER A 280 -11.35 13.42 -10.99
N LEU A 281 -11.78 14.09 -12.08
CA LEU A 281 -13.10 13.91 -12.68
C LEU A 281 -13.34 12.45 -13.09
N LEU A 282 -12.36 11.81 -13.73
CA LEU A 282 -12.43 10.38 -14.07
C LEU A 282 -12.66 9.48 -12.85
N ARG A 283 -12.05 9.78 -11.70
CA ARG A 283 -12.29 9.03 -10.46
C ARG A 283 -13.70 9.22 -9.93
N ILE A 284 -14.23 10.44 -10.01
CA ILE A 284 -15.62 10.75 -9.62
C ILE A 284 -16.59 10.02 -10.55
N MET A 285 -16.43 10.16 -11.87
CA MET A 285 -17.24 9.47 -12.87
C MET A 285 -17.21 7.96 -12.69
N SER A 286 -16.02 7.36 -12.46
CA SER A 286 -15.90 5.92 -12.22
C SER A 286 -16.69 5.46 -11.00
N LYS A 287 -16.78 6.28 -9.96
CA LYS A 287 -17.56 5.96 -8.75
C LYS A 287 -19.06 6.02 -9.04
N GLU A 288 -19.53 7.09 -9.69
CA GLU A 288 -20.95 7.27 -10.03
C GLU A 288 -21.45 6.19 -11.02
N VAL A 289 -20.62 5.82 -12.00
CA VAL A 289 -20.92 4.71 -12.92
C VAL A 289 -21.06 3.39 -12.17
N ALA A 290 -20.16 3.09 -11.22
CA ALA A 290 -20.24 1.87 -10.42
C ALA A 290 -21.53 1.82 -9.57
N GLU A 291 -21.93 2.94 -8.98
CA GLU A 291 -23.18 3.03 -8.22
C GLU A 291 -24.41 2.90 -9.12
N SER A 292 -24.37 3.45 -10.34
CA SER A 292 -25.45 3.36 -11.31
C SER A 292 -25.62 1.94 -11.86
N ILE A 293 -24.52 1.22 -12.09
CA ILE A 293 -24.54 -0.20 -12.49
C ILE A 293 -25.33 -1.01 -11.46
N ILE A 294 -25.05 -0.85 -10.16
CA ILE A 294 -25.74 -1.61 -9.10
C ILE A 294 -27.26 -1.34 -9.15
N LYS A 295 -27.67 -0.08 -9.32
CA LYS A 295 -29.09 0.30 -9.41
C LYS A 295 -29.79 -0.35 -10.61
N GLU A 296 -29.14 -0.34 -11.78
CA GLU A 296 -29.69 -0.97 -12.99
C GLU A 296 -29.74 -2.49 -12.87
N GLU A 297 -28.71 -3.10 -12.24
CA GLU A 297 -28.68 -4.53 -11.96
C GLU A 297 -29.86 -4.94 -11.08
N ASP A 298 -30.14 -4.21 -10.02
CA ASP A 298 -31.25 -4.48 -9.09
C ASP A 298 -32.63 -4.54 -9.79
N ILE A 299 -32.83 -3.75 -10.85
CA ILE A 299 -34.10 -3.74 -11.61
C ILE A 299 -34.39 -5.12 -12.23
N TYR A 300 -33.38 -5.76 -12.80
CA TYR A 300 -33.57 -7.03 -13.50
C TYR A 300 -33.25 -8.27 -12.65
N GLN A 301 -32.62 -8.13 -11.48
CA GLN A 301 -32.29 -9.29 -10.62
C GLN A 301 -33.52 -10.15 -10.30
N ASP A 302 -34.65 -9.54 -9.96
CA ASP A 302 -35.86 -10.29 -9.62
C ASP A 302 -36.46 -11.01 -10.83
N TYR A 303 -36.34 -10.43 -12.02
CA TYR A 303 -36.71 -11.09 -13.26
C TYR A 303 -35.85 -12.34 -13.54
N LEU A 304 -34.53 -12.25 -13.34
CA LEU A 304 -33.62 -13.39 -13.50
C LEU A 304 -33.95 -14.52 -12.52
N LYS A 305 -34.31 -14.21 -11.26
CA LYS A 305 -34.75 -15.21 -10.26
C LYS A 305 -36.05 -15.92 -10.64
N VAL A 306 -36.93 -15.25 -11.38
CA VAL A 306 -38.18 -15.88 -11.88
C VAL A 306 -37.84 -16.78 -13.05
N LEU A 307 -37.04 -16.30 -14.01
CA LEU A 307 -36.58 -17.11 -15.15
C LEU A 307 -35.85 -18.37 -14.70
N SER A 308 -35.04 -18.26 -13.64
CA SER A 308 -34.25 -19.39 -13.13
C SER A 308 -35.09 -20.53 -12.56
N LYS A 309 -36.36 -20.28 -12.20
CA LYS A 309 -37.28 -21.30 -11.65
C LYS A 309 -38.10 -22.05 -12.70
N GLY A 310 -38.22 -21.50 -13.91
CA GLY A 310 -39.20 -21.96 -14.90
C GLY A 310 -38.63 -22.72 -16.10
N GLN A 311 -37.30 -22.85 -16.21
CA GLN A 311 -36.62 -23.38 -17.40
C GLN A 311 -35.54 -24.40 -16.98
N SER A 312 -35.34 -25.43 -17.80
CA SER A 312 -34.28 -26.45 -17.62
C SER A 312 -33.28 -26.51 -18.76
N ASP A 313 -33.56 -25.82 -19.87
CA ASP A 313 -32.75 -25.89 -21.09
C ASP A 313 -31.70 -24.79 -21.09
N ASP A 314 -30.51 -25.09 -21.62
CA ASP A 314 -29.48 -24.06 -21.78
C ASP A 314 -29.97 -23.00 -22.78
N ILE A 315 -30.11 -21.77 -22.34
CA ILE A 315 -30.54 -20.64 -23.17
C ILE A 315 -29.41 -19.63 -23.30
N ARG A 316 -29.33 -19.03 -24.48
CA ARG A 316 -28.54 -17.82 -24.72
C ARG A 316 -29.37 -16.87 -25.57
N ILE A 317 -29.70 -15.74 -24.99
CA ILE A 317 -30.46 -14.69 -25.65
C ILE A 317 -29.55 -13.47 -25.78
N GLU A 318 -29.31 -13.07 -27.02
CA GLU A 318 -28.49 -11.90 -27.35
C GLU A 318 -29.34 -10.64 -27.23
N VAL A 319 -28.94 -9.71 -26.37
CA VAL A 319 -29.63 -8.43 -26.13
C VAL A 319 -28.62 -7.31 -26.29
N ALA A 320 -28.59 -6.72 -27.50
CA ALA A 320 -27.60 -5.69 -27.87
C ALA A 320 -26.16 -6.11 -27.51
N THR A 321 -25.52 -5.39 -26.58
CA THR A 321 -24.13 -5.63 -26.13
C THR A 321 -24.02 -6.70 -25.04
N SER A 322 -25.14 -7.24 -24.57
CA SER A 322 -25.23 -8.21 -23.47
C SER A 322 -25.82 -9.54 -23.92
N ASN A 323 -25.62 -10.56 -23.10
CA ASN A 323 -26.18 -11.90 -23.27
C ASN A 323 -26.86 -12.31 -21.98
N ILE A 324 -28.13 -12.69 -22.06
CA ILE A 324 -28.80 -13.45 -21.02
C ILE A 324 -28.45 -14.91 -21.25
N THR A 325 -27.78 -15.54 -20.29
CA THR A 325 -27.37 -16.94 -20.38
C THR A 325 -27.99 -17.71 -19.23
N GLY A 326 -28.88 -18.63 -19.53
CA GLY A 326 -29.40 -19.60 -18.58
C GLY A 326 -28.70 -20.93 -18.80
N LYS A 327 -28.12 -21.50 -17.74
CA LYS A 327 -27.45 -22.80 -17.83
C LYS A 327 -27.65 -23.60 -16.57
N THR A 328 -27.78 -24.91 -16.74
CA THR A 328 -27.76 -25.80 -15.58
C THR A 328 -26.35 -25.85 -15.03
N LYS A 329 -26.17 -25.34 -13.82
CA LYS A 329 -24.89 -25.33 -13.15
C LYS A 329 -24.87 -26.37 -12.05
N LYS A 330 -23.81 -27.16 -12.07
CA LYS A 330 -23.52 -28.14 -11.03
C LYS A 330 -22.87 -27.43 -9.85
N ASN A 331 -23.66 -27.13 -8.83
CA ASN A 331 -23.22 -26.43 -7.62
C ASN A 331 -22.80 -27.44 -6.55
N PHE A 332 -21.62 -27.25 -5.98
CA PHE A 332 -21.07 -28.14 -4.96
C PHE A 332 -21.45 -27.68 -3.56
N LYS A 333 -22.19 -28.53 -2.83
CA LYS A 333 -22.63 -28.30 -1.45
C LYS A 333 -21.52 -28.70 -0.49
N LYS A 334 -20.71 -27.71 -0.06
CA LYS A 334 -19.53 -27.96 0.78
C LYS A 334 -19.91 -28.57 2.13
N GLU A 335 -21.03 -28.13 2.70
CA GLU A 335 -21.54 -28.57 3.99
C GLU A 335 -21.92 -30.06 3.95
N GLU A 336 -22.63 -30.48 2.89
CA GLU A 336 -22.99 -31.88 2.68
C GLU A 336 -21.76 -32.76 2.43
N ALA A 337 -20.79 -32.27 1.63
CA ALA A 337 -19.53 -32.97 1.41
C ALA A 337 -18.76 -33.23 2.71
N VAL A 338 -18.75 -32.24 3.62
CA VAL A 338 -18.14 -32.37 4.95
C VAL A 338 -18.86 -33.43 5.79
N LEU A 339 -20.19 -33.50 5.74
CA LEU A 339 -20.97 -34.52 6.46
C LEU A 339 -20.69 -35.93 5.92
N VAL A 340 -20.74 -36.10 4.60
CA VAL A 340 -20.47 -37.39 3.93
C VAL A 340 -19.07 -37.92 4.27
N LEU A 341 -18.06 -37.04 4.29
CA LEU A 341 -16.69 -37.42 4.69
C LEU A 341 -16.62 -37.93 6.12
N LYS A 342 -17.31 -37.26 7.06
CA LYS A 342 -17.36 -37.69 8.48
C LYS A 342 -18.08 -39.03 8.64
N GLU A 343 -19.19 -39.23 7.93
CA GLU A 343 -19.95 -40.50 7.94
C GLU A 343 -19.13 -41.67 7.39
N ASN A 344 -18.23 -41.40 6.45
CA ASN A 344 -17.30 -42.39 5.88
C ASN A 344 -15.97 -42.47 6.64
N GLY A 345 -15.93 -42.01 7.90
CA GLY A 345 -14.83 -42.26 8.82
C GLY A 345 -13.65 -41.29 8.71
N MET A 346 -13.76 -40.19 7.95
CA MET A 346 -12.71 -39.17 7.93
C MET A 346 -12.67 -38.39 9.26
N PRO A 347 -11.50 -38.28 9.93
CA PRO A 347 -11.39 -37.55 11.19
C PRO A 347 -11.79 -36.08 11.07
N GLU A 348 -12.51 -35.54 12.06
CA GLU A 348 -12.99 -34.16 12.02
C GLU A 348 -11.86 -33.12 11.87
N ALA A 349 -10.70 -33.38 12.46
CA ALA A 349 -9.53 -32.51 12.33
C ALA A 349 -9.06 -32.39 10.87
N GLU A 350 -9.07 -33.48 10.11
CA GLU A 350 -8.65 -33.51 8.70
C GLU A 350 -9.69 -32.81 7.81
N VAL A 351 -10.97 -33.06 8.03
CA VAL A 351 -12.07 -32.42 7.27
C VAL A 351 -12.05 -30.89 7.45
N MET A 352 -11.75 -30.41 8.66
CA MET A 352 -11.69 -28.96 8.95
C MET A 352 -10.55 -28.24 8.21
N LEU A 353 -9.48 -28.93 7.84
CA LEU A 353 -8.38 -28.37 7.04
C LEU A 353 -8.80 -28.13 5.57
N ILE A 354 -9.80 -28.87 5.08
CA ILE A 354 -10.18 -28.87 3.65
C ILE A 354 -11.58 -28.30 3.38
N LYS A 355 -12.40 -28.05 4.40
CA LYS A 355 -13.83 -27.65 4.30
C LYS A 355 -14.16 -26.49 3.35
N ASN A 356 -13.21 -25.57 3.10
CA ASN A 356 -13.45 -24.41 2.24
C ASN A 356 -13.02 -24.64 0.77
N ASN A 357 -12.36 -25.76 0.45
CA ASN A 357 -11.77 -26.04 -0.85
C ASN A 357 -12.48 -27.20 -1.57
N ILE A 358 -13.23 -26.87 -2.63
CA ILE A 358 -14.05 -27.81 -3.40
C ILE A 358 -13.22 -28.95 -4.01
N THR A 359 -12.03 -28.63 -4.53
CA THR A 359 -11.16 -29.62 -5.17
C THR A 359 -10.65 -30.64 -4.16
N LYS A 360 -10.24 -30.18 -2.97
CA LYS A 360 -9.78 -31.05 -1.89
C LYS A 360 -10.90 -31.92 -1.32
N LEU A 361 -12.10 -31.36 -1.14
CA LEU A 361 -13.27 -32.12 -0.69
C LEU A 361 -13.66 -33.23 -1.67
N ASN A 362 -13.66 -32.96 -2.98
CA ASN A 362 -13.93 -33.99 -3.99
C ASN A 362 -12.87 -35.11 -4.01
N ALA A 363 -11.59 -34.75 -3.83
CA ALA A 363 -10.52 -35.73 -3.76
C ALA A 363 -10.67 -36.64 -2.53
N ALA A 364 -10.90 -36.04 -1.36
CA ALA A 364 -11.13 -36.77 -0.11
C ALA A 364 -12.33 -37.72 -0.20
N LEU A 365 -13.44 -37.28 -0.80
CA LEU A 365 -14.63 -38.12 -0.97
C LEU A 365 -14.32 -39.38 -1.78
N LYS A 366 -13.47 -39.24 -2.81
CA LYS A 366 -13.01 -40.35 -3.64
C LYS A 366 -12.05 -41.28 -2.88
N GLU A 367 -11.16 -40.74 -2.07
CA GLU A 367 -10.20 -41.51 -1.25
C GLU A 367 -10.88 -42.31 -0.14
N CYS A 368 -11.93 -41.75 0.47
CA CYS A 368 -12.78 -42.45 1.44
C CYS A 368 -13.66 -43.54 0.81
N GLY A 369 -13.55 -43.78 -0.50
CA GLY A 369 -14.31 -44.82 -1.20
C GLY A 369 -15.79 -44.51 -1.37
N VAL A 370 -16.21 -43.24 -1.22
CA VAL A 370 -17.61 -42.85 -1.38
C VAL A 370 -18.02 -43.05 -2.84
N PRO A 371 -19.10 -43.83 -3.12
CA PRO A 371 -19.56 -44.05 -4.49
C PRO A 371 -19.86 -42.74 -5.21
N LYS A 372 -19.52 -42.66 -6.50
CA LYS A 372 -19.69 -41.45 -7.32
C LYS A 372 -21.15 -41.01 -7.39
N GLU A 373 -22.06 -41.97 -7.39
CA GLU A 373 -23.51 -41.80 -7.40
C GLU A 373 -23.97 -41.08 -6.13
N GLU A 374 -23.45 -41.48 -4.98
CA GLU A 374 -23.75 -40.86 -3.68
C GLU A 374 -23.19 -39.44 -3.61
N VAL A 375 -21.94 -39.24 -4.05
CA VAL A 375 -21.34 -37.89 -4.12
C VAL A 375 -22.18 -36.98 -5.02
N ASN A 376 -22.59 -37.46 -6.20
CA ASN A 376 -23.43 -36.68 -7.11
C ASN A 376 -24.82 -36.38 -6.52
N ALA A 377 -25.42 -37.31 -5.77
CA ALA A 377 -26.75 -37.13 -5.20
C ALA A 377 -26.75 -36.18 -3.99
N ARG A 378 -25.73 -36.26 -3.12
CA ARG A 378 -25.68 -35.52 -1.85
C ARG A 378 -24.89 -34.23 -1.93
N CYS A 379 -23.73 -34.26 -2.59
CA CYS A 379 -22.77 -33.16 -2.58
C CYS A 379 -22.96 -32.17 -3.74
N TYR A 380 -23.85 -32.46 -4.68
CA TYR A 380 -24.12 -31.58 -5.80
C TYR A 380 -25.61 -31.26 -5.91
N SER A 381 -25.94 -29.99 -6.14
CA SER A 381 -27.21 -29.58 -6.74
C SER A 381 -26.99 -29.25 -8.21
N LEU A 382 -28.03 -29.48 -8.99
CA LEU A 382 -28.17 -28.87 -10.30
C LEU A 382 -29.10 -27.70 -10.11
N ASP A 383 -28.52 -26.50 -10.05
CA ASP A 383 -29.29 -25.27 -9.99
C ASP A 383 -29.23 -24.64 -11.37
N TYR A 384 -30.38 -24.30 -11.90
CA TYR A 384 -30.44 -23.53 -13.14
C TYR A 384 -30.19 -22.07 -12.78
N GLU A 385 -29.08 -21.51 -13.29
CA GLU A 385 -28.69 -20.12 -13.06
C GLU A 385 -28.91 -19.33 -14.35
N VAL A 386 -29.53 -18.16 -14.23
CA VAL A 386 -29.67 -17.20 -15.33
C VAL A 386 -28.86 -15.96 -14.98
N ASP A 387 -27.95 -15.58 -15.85
CA ASP A 387 -27.02 -14.47 -15.67
C ASP A 387 -27.01 -13.56 -16.89
N ILE A 388 -26.67 -12.28 -16.69
CA ILE A 388 -26.47 -11.31 -17.76
C ILE A 388 -24.98 -10.96 -17.80
N SER A 389 -24.37 -11.11 -18.96
CA SER A 389 -22.97 -10.74 -19.15
C SER A 389 -22.75 -10.00 -20.46
N GLN A 390 -21.79 -9.08 -20.46
CA GLN A 390 -21.36 -8.42 -21.70
C GLN A 390 -20.88 -9.45 -22.71
N SER A 391 -21.24 -9.25 -23.98
CA SER A 391 -20.79 -10.12 -25.06
C SER A 391 -19.28 -10.14 -25.19
N ARG A 392 -18.72 -11.36 -25.25
CA ARG A 392 -17.30 -11.62 -25.50
C ARG A 392 -17.03 -12.04 -26.95
N ALA A 393 -18.01 -11.82 -27.83
CA ALA A 393 -17.85 -12.11 -29.24
C ALA A 393 -16.67 -11.33 -29.81
N LYS A 394 -15.80 -12.01 -30.57
CA LYS A 394 -14.65 -11.40 -31.24
C LYS A 394 -14.98 -10.88 -32.65
N LYS A 395 -16.18 -11.18 -33.14
CA LYS A 395 -16.70 -10.84 -34.48
C LYS A 395 -18.22 -10.87 -34.48
N GLY A 396 -18.85 -10.29 -35.50
CA GLY A 396 -20.30 -10.24 -35.66
C GLY A 396 -20.95 -9.00 -35.06
N ILE A 397 -22.29 -8.92 -35.14
CA ILE A 397 -23.07 -7.71 -34.83
C ILE A 397 -22.87 -7.26 -33.39
N GLN A 398 -22.94 -8.17 -32.40
CA GLN A 398 -22.70 -7.80 -31.00
C GLN A 398 -21.29 -7.23 -30.77
N HIS A 399 -20.27 -7.76 -31.46
CA HIS A 399 -18.92 -7.22 -31.37
C HIS A 399 -18.87 -5.79 -31.92
N GLN A 400 -19.48 -5.56 -33.09
CA GLN A 400 -19.58 -4.23 -33.70
C GLN A 400 -20.31 -3.25 -32.78
N LEU A 401 -21.42 -3.67 -32.16
CA LEU A 401 -22.16 -2.86 -31.19
C LEU A 401 -21.32 -2.51 -29.95
N VAL A 402 -20.56 -3.46 -29.40
CA VAL A 402 -19.67 -3.19 -28.26
C VAL A 402 -18.56 -2.20 -28.63
N GLN A 403 -17.99 -2.31 -29.85
CA GLN A 403 -16.98 -1.35 -30.30
C GLN A 403 -17.56 0.04 -30.55
N ALA A 404 -18.74 0.12 -31.19
CA ALA A 404 -19.44 1.38 -31.40
C ALA A 404 -19.79 2.06 -30.06
N ALA A 405 -20.34 1.32 -29.10
CA ALA A 405 -20.62 1.84 -27.77
C ALA A 405 -19.36 2.33 -27.05
N LYS A 406 -18.24 1.59 -27.14
CA LYS A 406 -16.96 2.02 -26.55
C LYS A 406 -16.45 3.30 -27.17
N LEU A 407 -16.53 3.43 -28.50
CA LEU A 407 -16.08 4.62 -29.21
C LEU A 407 -16.91 5.83 -28.78
N GLN A 408 -18.24 5.71 -28.83
CA GLN A 408 -19.16 6.79 -28.46
C GLN A 408 -19.01 7.19 -26.98
N ILE A 409 -18.89 6.23 -26.07
CA ILE A 409 -18.63 6.52 -24.64
C ILE A 409 -17.29 7.23 -24.49
N SER A 410 -16.24 6.79 -25.19
CA SER A 410 -14.92 7.41 -25.12
C SER A 410 -14.93 8.85 -25.63
N GLU A 411 -15.62 9.13 -26.73
CA GLU A 411 -15.80 10.47 -27.29
C GLU A 411 -16.56 11.36 -26.30
N ASN A 412 -17.73 10.92 -25.84
CA ASN A 412 -18.55 11.69 -24.89
C ASN A 412 -17.82 11.94 -23.56
N VAL A 413 -17.10 10.94 -23.02
CA VAL A 413 -16.31 11.12 -21.79
C VAL A 413 -15.20 12.15 -22.03
N SER A 414 -14.57 12.14 -23.20
CA SER A 414 -13.53 13.13 -23.52
C SER A 414 -14.09 14.55 -23.60
N GLU A 415 -15.24 14.74 -24.26
CA GLU A 415 -15.94 16.02 -24.33
C GLU A 415 -16.37 16.53 -22.95
N ILE A 416 -16.98 15.66 -22.14
CA ILE A 416 -17.36 15.94 -20.74
C ILE A 416 -16.13 16.36 -19.93
N LEU A 417 -15.02 15.64 -20.07
CA LEU A 417 -13.79 15.94 -19.34
C LEU A 417 -13.19 17.29 -19.76
N GLU A 418 -13.23 17.63 -21.05
CA GLU A 418 -12.75 18.93 -21.53
C GLU A 418 -13.62 20.07 -20.97
N GLN A 419 -14.94 19.93 -21.08
CA GLN A 419 -15.89 20.93 -20.59
C GLN A 419 -15.75 21.15 -19.07
N TYR A 420 -15.92 20.09 -18.28
CA TYR A 420 -15.86 20.21 -16.82
C TYR A 420 -14.45 20.56 -16.31
N SER A 421 -13.39 20.11 -16.99
CA SER A 421 -12.03 20.52 -16.61
C SER A 421 -11.83 22.02 -16.84
N SER A 422 -12.34 22.57 -17.94
CA SER A 422 -12.29 24.01 -18.19
C SER A 422 -13.06 24.77 -17.11
N ASP A 423 -14.31 24.37 -16.84
CA ASP A 423 -15.18 25.03 -15.87
C ASP A 423 -14.58 25.02 -14.45
N MET A 424 -13.96 23.90 -14.05
CA MET A 424 -13.30 23.76 -12.75
C MET A 424 -12.03 24.61 -12.64
N LEU A 425 -11.22 24.69 -13.71
CA LEU A 425 -10.03 25.53 -13.74
C LEU A 425 -10.38 27.02 -13.74
N ASP A 426 -11.45 27.41 -14.45
CA ASP A 426 -11.97 28.77 -14.43
C ASP A 426 -12.46 29.14 -13.02
N TYR A 427 -13.16 28.24 -12.33
CA TYR A 427 -13.57 28.44 -10.95
C TYR A 427 -12.38 28.58 -9.98
N ASP A 428 -11.36 27.73 -10.14
CA ASP A 428 -10.12 27.77 -9.35
C ASP A 428 -9.42 29.13 -9.46
N SER A 429 -9.38 29.68 -10.69
CA SER A 429 -8.78 30.99 -10.99
C SER A 429 -9.50 32.17 -10.32
N LEU A 430 -10.79 32.03 -10.00
CA LEU A 430 -11.61 33.09 -9.42
C LEU A 430 -11.59 33.13 -7.88
N ASN A 431 -11.30 32.00 -7.22
CA ASN A 431 -11.53 31.85 -5.77
C ASN A 431 -10.28 31.51 -4.94
N ASN A 432 -9.15 31.18 -5.56
CA ASN A 432 -7.99 30.77 -4.79
C ASN A 432 -7.20 31.95 -4.24
N THR A 433 -7.41 32.22 -2.95
CA THR A 433 -6.31 32.71 -2.12
C THR A 433 -5.47 31.51 -1.69
N ASP A 434 -4.19 31.53 -2.04
CA ASP A 434 -3.20 30.48 -1.79
C ASP A 434 -2.85 30.31 -0.28
N GLY A 435 -3.83 30.41 0.63
CA GLY A 435 -3.59 30.43 2.08
C GLY A 435 -2.89 29.17 2.62
N SER A 436 -3.08 28.02 1.97
CA SER A 436 -2.35 26.79 2.28
C SER A 436 -0.87 26.86 1.87
N LEU A 437 -0.57 27.55 0.78
CA LEU A 437 0.78 27.77 0.27
C LEU A 437 1.55 28.74 1.16
N ASP A 438 0.92 29.83 1.61
CA ASP A 438 1.55 30.78 2.52
C ASP A 438 1.92 30.14 3.86
N LYS A 439 1.03 29.29 4.40
CA LYS A 439 1.34 28.49 5.59
C LYS A 439 2.52 27.55 5.35
N ARG A 440 2.60 26.94 4.17
CA ARG A 440 3.69 26.05 3.77
C ARG A 440 5.02 26.80 3.57
N LYS A 441 5.02 27.96 2.91
CA LYS A 441 6.17 28.87 2.79
C LYS A 441 6.71 29.25 4.17
N HIS A 442 5.84 29.70 5.08
CA HIS A 442 6.22 30.02 6.46
C HIS A 442 6.81 28.80 7.20
N TYR A 443 6.20 27.62 7.04
CA TYR A 443 6.71 26.39 7.63
C TYR A 443 8.10 26.01 7.08
N GLN A 444 8.33 26.18 5.79
CA GLN A 444 9.64 25.94 5.19
C GLN A 444 10.70 26.90 5.73
N LEU A 445 10.41 28.20 5.80
CA LEU A 445 11.34 29.19 6.38
C LEU A 445 11.65 28.87 7.85
N LYS A 446 10.62 28.51 8.64
CA LYS A 446 10.79 28.06 10.03
C LYS A 446 11.64 26.80 10.12
N THR A 447 11.44 25.86 9.20
CA THR A 447 12.21 24.60 9.14
C THR A 447 13.68 24.87 8.84
N LEU A 448 13.96 25.78 7.90
CA LEU A 448 15.33 26.19 7.56
C LEU A 448 16.03 26.90 8.73
N LEU A 449 15.36 27.82 9.42
CA LEU A 449 15.91 28.41 10.64
C LEU A 449 16.23 27.36 11.71
N ASN A 450 15.29 26.45 11.96
CA ASN A 450 15.49 25.37 12.92
C ASN A 450 16.69 24.48 12.54
N LEU A 451 16.92 24.26 11.25
CA LEU A 451 18.09 23.52 10.77
C LEU A 451 19.40 24.27 10.98
N ILE A 452 19.42 25.58 10.76
CA ILE A 452 20.59 26.44 11.00
C ILE A 452 20.96 26.43 12.49
N GLU A 453 19.96 26.48 13.38
CA GLU A 453 20.17 26.55 14.83
C GLU A 453 20.51 25.19 15.46
N ASN A 454 19.87 24.10 15.00
CA ASN A 454 19.83 22.85 15.74
C ASN A 454 20.41 21.64 15.00
N SER A 455 20.83 21.77 13.73
CA SER A 455 21.47 20.64 13.04
C SER A 455 22.87 20.40 13.58
N ASP A 456 23.25 19.12 13.73
CA ASP A 456 24.60 18.69 14.09
C ASP A 456 25.54 18.60 12.89
N LEU A 457 25.02 18.71 11.66
CA LEU A 457 25.79 18.61 10.44
C LEU A 457 26.07 20.01 9.88
N VAL A 458 27.34 20.43 9.91
CA VAL A 458 27.78 21.74 9.41
C VAL A 458 27.36 21.95 7.95
N GLU A 459 27.51 20.92 7.11
CA GLU A 459 27.07 20.98 5.71
C GLU A 459 25.57 21.27 5.58
N VAL A 460 24.74 20.65 6.42
CA VAL A 460 23.29 20.88 6.44
C VAL A 460 22.96 22.30 6.92
N GLN A 461 23.69 22.82 7.91
CA GLN A 461 23.53 24.21 8.35
C GLN A 461 23.86 25.20 7.22
N GLU A 462 24.98 25.03 6.52
CA GLU A 462 25.38 25.90 5.41
C GLU A 462 24.41 25.80 4.22
N LYS A 463 23.97 24.59 3.86
CA LYS A 463 22.92 24.38 2.85
C LYS A 463 21.62 25.06 3.26
N ALA A 464 21.22 24.95 4.53
CA ALA A 464 20.02 25.61 5.05
C ALA A 464 20.13 27.15 5.02
N LYS A 465 21.31 27.73 5.33
CA LYS A 465 21.56 29.18 5.20
C LYS A 465 21.40 29.65 3.77
N SER A 466 22.02 28.97 2.79
CA SER A 466 21.87 29.30 1.37
C SER A 466 20.40 29.25 0.93
N LYS A 467 19.71 28.15 1.26
CA LYS A 467 18.29 27.96 0.91
C LYS A 467 17.35 28.95 1.60
N LEU A 468 17.67 29.37 2.82
CA LEU A 468 16.91 30.40 3.52
C LEU A 468 17.02 31.73 2.79
N ALA A 469 18.24 32.16 2.43
CA ALA A 469 18.45 33.41 1.69
C ALA A 469 17.73 33.40 0.33
N GLU A 470 17.82 32.30 -0.42
CA GLU A 470 17.10 32.11 -1.69
C GLU A 470 15.57 32.23 -1.50
N ARG A 471 15.03 31.62 -0.44
CA ARG A 471 13.57 31.57 -0.21
C ARG A 471 13.00 32.82 0.43
N GLU A 472 13.73 33.54 1.26
CA GLU A 472 13.28 34.83 1.79
C GLU A 472 13.03 35.82 0.65
N VAL A 473 13.92 35.82 -0.36
CA VAL A 473 13.76 36.62 -1.58
C VAL A 473 12.54 36.14 -2.37
N ALA A 474 12.45 34.84 -2.64
CA ALA A 474 11.39 34.31 -3.50
C ALA A 474 10.00 34.35 -2.86
N TYR A 475 9.88 34.19 -1.54
CA TYR A 475 8.60 34.24 -0.83
C TYR A 475 8.18 35.66 -0.46
N GLY A 476 9.06 36.65 -0.59
CA GLY A 476 8.79 38.01 -0.12
C GLY A 476 8.49 38.07 1.39
N ALA A 477 8.93 37.07 2.14
CA ALA A 477 8.58 36.86 3.54
C ALA A 477 9.84 36.54 4.34
N LYS A 478 9.94 37.15 5.52
CA LYS A 478 10.94 36.76 6.52
C LYS A 478 10.31 35.76 7.49
N PRO A 479 11.07 34.77 7.97
CA PRO A 479 10.59 33.93 9.05
C PRO A 479 10.23 34.82 10.24
N LYS A 480 9.05 34.61 10.81
CA LYS A 480 8.73 35.16 12.12
C LYS A 480 9.70 34.52 13.12
N THR A 481 10.77 35.22 13.47
CA THR A 481 11.63 34.84 14.59
C THR A 481 10.75 34.86 15.82
N SER A 482 10.29 33.69 16.25
CA SER A 482 9.51 33.59 17.48
C SER A 482 10.40 34.07 18.62
N SER A 483 10.12 35.26 19.14
CA SER A 483 10.51 35.65 20.49
C SER A 483 10.21 34.46 21.40
N LYS A 484 11.26 33.82 21.94
CA LYS A 484 11.24 32.61 22.80
C LYS A 484 9.84 32.31 23.35
N VAL A 485 9.06 31.51 22.62
CA VAL A 485 7.77 31.04 23.08
C VAL A 485 8.08 29.94 24.09
N SER A 486 7.79 30.19 25.36
CA SER A 486 7.75 29.17 26.39
C SER A 486 6.88 28.01 25.92
N ASN A 487 7.41 26.78 25.96
CA ASN A 487 6.64 25.56 25.73
C ASN A 487 5.54 25.43 26.81
N GLN A 488 4.42 26.13 26.61
CA GLN A 488 3.14 25.78 27.20
C GLN A 488 2.24 25.36 26.04
N SER A 489 1.81 24.11 26.12
CA SER A 489 0.84 23.48 25.26
C SER A 489 -0.52 24.17 25.43
N GLU A 490 -0.76 25.21 24.64
CA GLU A 490 -2.12 25.67 24.36
C GLU A 490 -2.62 24.91 23.14
N SER A 491 -3.61 24.06 23.38
CA SER A 491 -4.44 23.42 22.37
C SER A 491 -5.11 24.52 21.53
N PRO A 492 -5.04 24.50 20.19
CA PRO A 492 -5.73 25.50 19.39
C PRO A 492 -7.24 25.28 19.52
N GLU A 493 -7.95 26.29 20.03
CA GLU A 493 -9.40 26.38 19.87
C GLU A 493 -9.72 26.40 18.37
N LEU A 494 -10.35 25.33 17.91
CA LEU A 494 -10.99 25.24 16.60
C LEU A 494 -12.16 26.24 16.58
N THR A 495 -11.94 27.42 16.01
CA THR A 495 -13.04 28.24 15.52
C THR A 495 -13.62 27.56 14.27
N SER A 496 -14.79 26.95 14.45
CA SER A 496 -15.57 26.32 13.39
C SER A 496 -16.08 27.37 12.39
N ALA A 497 -15.31 27.64 11.35
CA ALA A 497 -15.83 28.27 10.13
C ALA A 497 -16.42 27.17 9.23
N ASN A 498 -17.61 26.69 9.57
CA ASN A 498 -18.44 25.92 8.64
C ASN A 498 -19.12 26.93 7.71
N SER A 499 -18.48 27.29 6.59
CA SER A 499 -19.21 27.80 5.44
C SER A 499 -19.81 26.61 4.70
N ILE A 500 -20.98 26.17 5.16
CA ILE A 500 -21.83 25.27 4.39
C ILE A 500 -22.28 26.07 3.18
N ILE A 501 -21.81 25.69 1.98
CA ILE A 501 -22.41 26.13 0.73
C ILE A 501 -23.82 25.53 0.73
N THR A 502 -24.84 26.37 0.90
CA THR A 502 -26.23 25.95 0.85
C THR A 502 -26.64 25.74 -0.60
N SER A 503 -27.55 24.80 -0.86
CA SER A 503 -28.09 24.51 -2.20
C SER A 503 -28.67 25.75 -2.90
N GLU A 504 -29.11 26.76 -2.13
CA GLU A 504 -29.60 28.04 -2.64
C GLU A 504 -28.54 28.89 -3.36
N GLN A 505 -27.24 28.65 -3.16
CA GLN A 505 -26.18 29.36 -3.90
C GLN A 505 -25.89 28.73 -5.27
N ILE A 506 -26.34 27.50 -5.51
CA ILE A 506 -26.19 26.78 -6.78
C ILE A 506 -27.37 27.12 -7.73
N ASP A 507 -28.55 27.41 -7.19
CA ASP A 507 -29.76 27.70 -7.98
C ASP A 507 -29.78 29.08 -8.69
N LYS A 508 -28.70 29.87 -8.59
CA LYS A 508 -28.63 31.19 -9.25
C LYS A 508 -28.01 31.21 -10.64
N PHE A 509 -27.59 30.06 -11.16
CA PHE A 509 -26.92 29.97 -12.46
C PHE A 509 -27.62 28.99 -13.41
N GLY A 510 -28.72 29.47 -14.01
CA GLY A 510 -29.14 29.22 -15.39
C GLY A 510 -29.16 27.77 -15.91
N LEU A 511 -30.24 27.04 -15.61
CA LEU A 511 -30.67 25.85 -16.35
C LEU A 511 -32.09 25.98 -16.94
N GLU A 512 -32.63 27.20 -17.00
CA GLU A 512 -33.89 27.49 -17.70
C GLU A 512 -33.58 28.06 -19.10
N GLY A 513 -33.34 27.18 -20.07
CA GLY A 513 -32.98 27.63 -21.42
C GLY A 513 -33.00 26.57 -22.51
N LEU A 514 -33.62 25.41 -22.28
CA LEU A 514 -33.88 24.41 -23.32
C LEU A 514 -35.26 23.83 -23.02
N LEU A 515 -36.07 23.66 -24.07
CA LEU A 515 -37.49 23.26 -24.09
C LEU A 515 -38.49 24.42 -24.23
N SER A 516 -38.65 24.88 -25.47
CA SER A 516 -39.98 25.18 -26.00
C SER A 516 -40.05 24.83 -27.49
N PRO A 517 -41.04 24.05 -27.95
CA PRO A 517 -41.18 23.68 -29.35
C PRO A 517 -41.95 24.76 -30.11
N ASN A 518 -41.46 25.17 -31.27
CA ASN A 518 -42.26 25.90 -32.26
C ASN A 518 -42.52 24.98 -33.45
N GLU A 519 -43.78 24.57 -33.58
CA GLU A 519 -44.33 23.93 -34.77
C GLU A 519 -44.36 24.93 -35.93
N GLN A 520 -43.74 24.58 -37.07
CA GLN A 520 -44.13 25.13 -38.36
C GLN A 520 -44.20 24.03 -39.41
N THR A 521 -45.43 23.80 -39.86
CA THR A 521 -45.83 23.01 -41.02
C THR A 521 -45.39 23.71 -42.30
N ILE A 522 -44.63 23.03 -43.18
CA ILE A 522 -44.57 23.36 -44.61
C ILE A 522 -44.65 22.08 -45.44
N THR A 523 -45.45 22.23 -46.51
CA THR A 523 -46.01 21.26 -47.44
C THR A 523 -45.04 20.67 -48.48
N SER A 524 -45.49 19.55 -49.02
CA SER A 524 -44.99 18.71 -50.12
C SER A 524 -44.51 19.39 -51.42
N ARG A 525 -43.58 18.71 -52.12
CA ARG A 525 -43.62 18.48 -53.58
C ARG A 525 -42.67 17.36 -54.05
N GLU A 526 -43.08 16.71 -55.14
CA GLU A 526 -42.63 15.42 -55.72
C GLU A 526 -41.35 15.48 -56.59
N GLU A 527 -40.59 14.36 -56.56
CA GLU A 527 -39.92 13.54 -57.64
C GLU A 527 -38.96 14.14 -58.70
N PRO A 528 -38.16 13.31 -59.43
CA PRO A 528 -37.37 12.11 -59.04
C PRO A 528 -35.94 12.09 -59.68
N ASP A 529 -35.03 11.20 -59.25
CA ASP A 529 -34.31 10.28 -60.17
C ASP A 529 -33.32 9.31 -59.49
N ALA A 530 -33.16 8.18 -60.18
CA ALA A 530 -32.67 6.87 -59.79
C ALA A 530 -31.15 6.67 -59.54
N LEU A 531 -30.87 5.51 -58.90
CA LEU A 531 -29.70 4.61 -58.99
C LEU A 531 -28.51 4.78 -58.01
N ASN A 532 -28.56 4.05 -56.88
CA ASN A 532 -27.54 3.03 -56.51
C ASN A 532 -27.90 2.28 -55.21
N THR A 533 -28.79 1.29 -55.33
CA THR A 533 -29.16 0.37 -54.25
C THR A 533 -28.12 -0.74 -54.09
N GLU A 534 -27.20 -0.57 -53.14
CA GLU A 534 -26.58 -1.66 -52.35
C GLU A 534 -25.67 -1.14 -51.23
N VAL A 535 -25.24 0.13 -51.27
CA VAL A 535 -24.44 0.79 -50.19
C VAL A 535 -25.32 1.55 -49.19
N GLU A 536 -26.59 1.82 -49.52
CA GLU A 536 -27.51 2.55 -48.63
C GLU A 536 -28.11 1.68 -47.51
N LEU A 537 -28.22 0.36 -47.66
CA LEU A 537 -28.79 -0.51 -46.63
C LEU A 537 -27.88 -0.69 -45.40
N GLU A 538 -26.56 -0.67 -45.57
CA GLU A 538 -25.61 -0.71 -44.44
C GLU A 538 -25.46 0.66 -43.76
N ASN A 539 -25.54 1.76 -44.52
CA ASN A 539 -25.50 3.12 -43.98
C ASN A 539 -26.82 3.52 -43.28
N ASP A 540 -27.98 3.03 -43.74
CA ASP A 540 -29.25 3.26 -43.05
C ASP A 540 -29.38 2.47 -41.76
N GLN A 541 -28.81 1.26 -41.66
CA GLN A 541 -28.76 0.53 -40.39
C GLN A 541 -27.84 1.20 -39.37
N LEU A 542 -26.68 1.73 -39.79
CA LEU A 542 -25.79 2.49 -38.91
C LEU A 542 -26.38 3.85 -38.51
N LYS A 543 -27.08 4.55 -39.40
CA LYS A 543 -27.82 5.78 -39.08
C LYS A 543 -29.03 5.52 -38.18
N GLN A 544 -29.76 4.41 -38.37
CA GLN A 544 -30.88 4.04 -37.50
C GLN A 544 -30.40 3.64 -36.09
N ILE A 545 -29.23 3.01 -35.96
CA ILE A 545 -28.59 2.74 -34.65
C ILE A 545 -28.14 4.06 -33.99
N SER A 546 -27.56 4.99 -34.75
CA SER A 546 -27.23 6.34 -34.25
C SER A 546 -28.47 7.10 -33.76
N HIS A 547 -29.61 6.98 -34.46
CA HIS A 547 -30.82 7.72 -34.13
C HIS A 547 -31.56 7.19 -32.88
N LEU A 548 -31.40 5.90 -32.56
CA LEU A 548 -31.96 5.26 -31.35
C LEU A 548 -31.36 5.79 -30.04
N PHE A 549 -30.18 6.42 -30.08
CA PHE A 549 -29.52 7.01 -28.90
C PHE A 549 -29.64 8.54 -28.82
N SER A 550 -30.34 9.18 -29.75
CA SER A 550 -30.57 10.64 -29.77
C SER A 550 -31.96 11.05 -29.28
N ILE A 551 -32.79 10.10 -28.84
CA ILE A 551 -34.13 10.38 -28.30
C ILE A 551 -34.10 10.04 -26.80
N ASN A 552 -34.13 11.10 -25.99
CA ASN A 552 -33.97 11.19 -24.52
C ASN A 552 -32.59 11.64 -24.03
N MET A 553 -32.22 12.89 -24.34
CA MET A 553 -31.67 13.83 -23.37
C MET A 553 -32.42 15.15 -23.49
#